data_AF-A0A966NUZ9-F1
#
_entry.id   AF-A0A966NUZ9-F1
#
_cell.length_a   1.000
_cell.length_b   1.000
_cell.length_c   1.000
_cell.angle_alpha   90.00
_cell.angle_beta   90.00
_cell.angle_gamma   90.00
#
_symmetry.space_group_name_H-M   'P 1'
#
loop_
_entity.id
_entity.type
_entity.pdbx_description
1 polymer ?
#
loop_
_entity_poly.entity_id
_entity_poly.type
_entity_poly.pdbx_seq_one_letter_code
_entity_poly.pdbx_strand_id
1 'polypeptide(L)'
;MPSSTDVVIIGGGVMGASIALELSKNGRKVVVIDKGGAPGAGSTSASSAIIRFTYSNFNTILMAWEAAQYWYNWSDFVGVEDPDGMAKFVK
;
A
#
# COMPACT_ATOMS: atom_id res chain seq x y z
N MET A 1 -12.00 -13.78 -14.23
CA MET A 1 -11.89 -13.73 -12.76
C MET A 1 -11.76 -15.15 -12.22
N PRO A 2 -11.05 -15.35 -11.10
CA PRO A 2 -11.03 -16.65 -10.43
C PRO A 2 -12.45 -17.07 -10.03
N SER A 3 -12.73 -18.37 -10.05
CA SER A 3 -14.05 -18.92 -9.67
C SER A 3 -14.36 -18.82 -8.17
N SER A 4 -13.35 -18.54 -7.34
CA SER A 4 -13.46 -18.30 -5.90
C SER A 4 -12.30 -17.43 -5.39
N THR A 5 -12.54 -16.63 -4.35
CA THR A 5 -11.54 -15.82 -3.63
C THR A 5 -11.96 -15.68 -2.17
N ASP A 6 -11.02 -15.43 -1.26
CA ASP A 6 -11.33 -15.22 0.16
C ASP A 6 -11.78 -13.78 0.42
N VAL A 7 -11.13 -12.82 -0.27
CA VAL A 7 -11.38 -11.39 -0.09
C VAL A 7 -11.45 -10.70 -1.46
N VAL A 8 -12.39 -9.76 -1.58
CA VAL A 8 -12.48 -8.80 -2.68
C VAL A 8 -12.23 -7.41 -2.13
N ILE A 9 -11.31 -6.67 -2.75
CA ILE A 9 -10.98 -5.29 -2.43
C ILE A 9 -11.44 -4.40 -3.59
N ILE A 10 -12.25 -3.38 -3.28
CA ILE A 10 -12.72 -2.41 -4.27
C ILE A 10 -11.85 -1.16 -4.15
N GLY A 11 -11.02 -0.92 -5.17
CA GLY A 11 -10.03 0.16 -5.25
C GLY A 11 -8.60 -0.36 -5.10
N GLY A 12 -7.79 -0.13 -6.13
CA GLY A 12 -6.35 -0.43 -6.23
C GLY A 12 -5.47 0.82 -6.02
N GLY A 13 -5.93 1.78 -5.21
CA GLY A 13 -5.08 2.84 -4.67
C GLY A 13 -4.14 2.32 -3.58
N VAL A 14 -3.28 3.18 -3.02
CA VAL A 14 -2.27 2.80 -2.01
C VAL A 14 -2.86 2.04 -0.81
N MET A 15 -4.06 2.41 -0.35
CA MET A 15 -4.74 1.72 0.73
C MET A 15 -5.14 0.29 0.33
N GLY A 16 -5.76 0.14 -0.84
CA GLY A 16 -6.20 -1.17 -1.33
C GLY A 16 -5.01 -2.09 -1.64
N ALA A 17 -3.94 -1.55 -2.22
CA ALA A 17 -2.70 -2.27 -2.47
C ALA A 17 -2.03 -2.74 -1.17
N SER A 18 -1.96 -1.87 -0.15
CA SER A 18 -1.40 -2.21 1.17
C SER A 18 -2.19 -3.33 1.85
N ILE A 19 -3.53 -3.23 1.85
CA ILE A 19 -4.41 -4.27 2.39
C ILE A 19 -4.24 -5.58 1.62
N ALA A 20 -4.20 -5.52 0.28
CA ALA A 20 -4.03 -6.69 -0.56
C ALA A 20 -2.71 -7.41 -0.29
N LEU A 21 -1.61 -6.66 -0.17
CA LEU A 21 -0.28 -7.17 0.12
C LEU A 21 -0.27 -7.94 1.44
N GLU A 22 -0.73 -7.31 2.53
CA GLU A 22 -0.71 -7.93 3.86
C GLU A 22 -1.64 -9.14 3.96
N LEU A 23 -2.83 -9.09 3.36
CA LEU A 23 -3.72 -10.26 3.32
C LEU A 23 -3.12 -11.41 2.50
N SER A 24 -2.45 -11.10 1.38
CA SER A 24 -1.80 -12.11 0.55
C SER A 24 -0.61 -12.75 1.26
N LYS A 25 0.22 -11.98 1.97
CA LYS A 25 1.30 -12.50 2.83
C LYS A 25 0.76 -13.43 3.92
N ASN A 26 -0.44 -13.16 4.43
CA ASN A 26 -1.14 -14.01 5.39
C ASN A 26 -1.88 -15.20 4.74
N GLY A 27 -1.57 -15.53 3.49
CA GLY A 27 -2.06 -16.73 2.80
C GLY A 27 -3.49 -16.63 2.25
N ARG A 28 -4.08 -15.43 2.19
CA ARG A 28 -5.43 -15.24 1.62
C ARG A 28 -5.38 -15.10 0.11
N LYS A 29 -6.38 -15.65 -0.57
CA LYS A 29 -6.66 -15.37 -1.98
C LYS A 29 -7.40 -14.03 -2.05
N VAL A 30 -6.76 -13.05 -2.67
CA VAL A 30 -7.28 -11.67 -2.76
C VAL A 30 -7.47 -11.29 -4.23
N VAL A 31 -8.61 -10.66 -4.52
CA VAL A 31 -8.86 -10.01 -5.80
C VAL A 31 -9.05 -8.51 -5.55
N VAL A 32 -8.28 -7.68 -6.25
CA VAL A 32 -8.45 -6.23 -6.26
C VAL A 32 -9.16 -5.82 -7.54
N ILE A 33 -10.22 -5.03 -7.42
CA ILE A 33 -11.00 -4.49 -8.53
C ILE A 33 -10.88 -2.97 -8.47
N ASP A 34 -10.33 -2.36 -9.52
CA ASP A 34 -10.29 -0.91 -9.66
C ASP A 34 -11.09 -0.47 -10.91
N LYS A 35 -11.68 0.72 -10.85
CA LYS A 35 -12.34 1.36 -11.98
C LYS A 35 -11.37 2.12 -12.89
N GLY A 36 -10.19 2.47 -12.38
CA GLY A 36 -9.15 3.24 -13.08
C GLY A 36 -8.41 2.40 -14.11
N GLY A 37 -7.77 3.08 -15.06
CA GLY A 37 -6.99 2.41 -16.12
C GLY A 37 -5.66 1.82 -15.65
N ALA A 38 -5.21 2.16 -14.44
CA ALA A 38 -4.01 1.62 -13.81
C ALA A 38 -4.15 1.63 -12.28
N PRO A 39 -3.40 0.78 -11.54
CA PRO A 39 -3.29 0.88 -10.10
C PRO A 39 -2.86 2.28 -9.67
N GLY A 40 -3.40 2.78 -8.56
CA GLY A 40 -3.05 4.11 -8.04
C GLY A 40 -3.56 5.29 -8.87
N ALA A 41 -4.30 5.09 -9.97
CA ALA A 41 -4.76 6.17 -10.87
C ALA A 41 -5.77 7.15 -10.24
N GLY A 42 -6.21 6.92 -9.00
CA GLY A 42 -7.03 7.85 -8.22
C GLY A 42 -6.21 8.90 -7.46
N SER A 43 -6.61 9.22 -6.23
CA SER A 43 -5.92 10.22 -5.41
C SER A 43 -4.46 9.85 -5.06
N THR A 44 -4.09 8.58 -5.18
CA THR A 44 -2.71 8.12 -4.93
C THR A 44 -1.72 8.75 -5.90
N SER A 45 -1.98 8.73 -7.20
CA SER A 45 -1.10 9.37 -8.20
C SER A 45 -1.11 10.90 -8.12
N ALA A 46 -2.19 11.48 -7.57
CA ALA A 46 -2.30 12.92 -7.33
C ALA A 46 -1.77 13.36 -5.94
N SER A 47 -1.22 12.44 -5.15
CA SER A 47 -0.65 12.77 -3.84
C SER A 47 0.78 13.29 -4.02
N SER A 48 1.16 14.36 -3.33
CA SER A 48 2.55 14.86 -3.34
C SER A 48 3.55 13.92 -2.63
N ALA A 49 3.14 12.68 -2.31
CA ALA A 49 3.92 11.64 -1.64
C ALA A 49 4.62 12.07 -0.33
N ILE A 50 4.11 13.10 0.35
CA ILE A 50 4.68 13.59 1.61
C ILE A 50 4.36 12.60 2.73
N ILE A 51 5.41 12.12 3.40
CA ILE A 51 5.31 11.34 4.65
C ILE A 51 5.54 12.29 5.82
N ARG A 52 4.61 12.34 6.76
CA ARG A 52 4.66 13.20 7.94
C ARG A 52 4.29 12.38 9.18
N PHE A 53 4.83 12.78 10.34
CA PHE A 53 4.63 12.08 11.62
C PHE A 53 3.92 12.93 12.69
N THR A 54 3.61 14.18 12.38
CA THR A 54 2.95 15.11 13.30
C THR A 54 1.50 15.31 12.86
N TYR A 55 0.53 15.04 13.73
CA TYR A 55 -0.91 15.21 13.44
C TYR A 55 -1.66 15.66 14.69
N SER A 56 -2.91 16.09 14.54
CA SER A 56 -3.72 16.60 15.66
C SER A 56 -4.29 15.50 16.55
N ASN A 57 -4.22 14.23 16.15
CA ASN A 57 -4.73 13.12 16.95
C ASN A 57 -3.62 12.09 17.21
N PHE A 58 -3.63 11.52 18.41
CA PHE A 58 -2.58 10.61 18.88
C PHE A 58 -2.51 9.32 18.05
N ASN A 59 -3.65 8.75 17.67
CA ASN A 59 -3.70 7.48 16.93
C ASN A 59 -3.09 7.60 15.53
N THR A 60 -3.24 8.74 14.84
CA THR A 60 -2.62 8.98 13.54
C THR A 60 -1.13 9.24 13.65
N ILE A 61 -0.68 9.87 14.74
CA ILE A 61 0.76 9.97 15.04
C ILE A 61 1.34 8.56 15.17
N LEU A 62 0.75 7.72 16.04
CA LEU A 62 1.22 6.34 16.24
C LEU A 62 1.22 5.54 14.95
N MET A 63 0.12 5.55 14.21
CA MET A 63 0.00 4.85 12.93
C MET A 63 1.06 5.29 11.92
N ALA A 64 1.37 6.60 11.85
CA ALA A 64 2.42 7.10 10.97
C ALA A 64 3.80 6.56 11.40
N TRP A 65 4.13 6.61 12.69
CA TRP A 65 5.41 6.12 13.22
C TRP A 65 5.59 4.61 13.08
N GLU A 66 4.52 3.82 13.26
CA GLU A 66 4.52 2.39 13.00
C GLU A 66 4.78 2.10 11.52
N ALA A 67 4.06 2.79 10.63
CA ALA A 67 4.25 2.65 9.18
C ALA A 67 5.66 3.07 8.71
N ALA A 68 6.31 4.00 9.41
CA ALA A 68 7.67 4.45 9.11
C ALA A 68 8.68 3.30 9.05
N GLN A 69 8.48 2.26 9.88
CA GLN A 69 9.43 1.15 9.99
C GLN A 69 9.50 0.34 8.69
N TYR A 70 8.39 0.20 7.98
CA TYR A 70 8.36 -0.49 6.68
C TYR A 70 9.17 0.24 5.62
N TRP A 71 9.20 1.57 5.65
CA TRP A 71 9.97 2.37 4.72
C TRP A 71 11.48 2.22 4.88
N TYR A 72 11.97 1.89 6.09
CA TYR A 72 13.40 1.64 6.30
C TYR A 72 13.90 0.36 5.65
N ASN A 73 13.01 -0.60 5.42
CA ASN A 73 13.34 -1.84 4.74
C ASN A 73 12.32 -2.16 3.65
N TRP A 74 12.11 -1.16 2.77
CA TRP A 74 10.99 -1.16 1.82
C TRP A 74 11.01 -2.36 0.88
N SER A 75 12.18 -2.75 0.38
CA SER A 75 12.30 -3.88 -0.56
C SER A 75 11.90 -5.20 0.08
N ASP A 76 12.38 -5.47 1.30
CA ASP A 76 12.00 -6.69 2.02
C ASP A 76 10.53 -6.67 2.40
N PHE A 77 9.99 -5.50 2.77
CA PHE A 77 8.58 -5.36 3.09
C PHE A 77 7.69 -5.67 1.88
N VAL A 78 7.99 -5.10 0.70
CA VAL A 78 7.19 -5.35 -0.51
C VAL A 78 7.42 -6.78 -1.01
N GLY A 79 8.62 -7.32 -0.84
CA GLY A 79 8.97 -8.70 -1.20
C GLY A 79 9.14 -8.92 -2.71
N VAL A 80 9.17 -7.86 -3.50
CA VAL A 80 9.50 -7.88 -4.93
C VAL A 80 10.40 -6.69 -5.27
N GLU A 81 11.26 -6.89 -6.27
CA GLU A 81 12.03 -5.80 -6.87
C GLU A 81 11.27 -5.23 -8.06
N ASP A 82 11.14 -3.90 -8.10
CA ASP A 82 10.60 -3.18 -9.23
C ASP A 82 11.69 -3.04 -10.31
N PRO A 83 11.49 -3.57 -11.53
CA PRO A 83 12.47 -3.45 -12.61
C PRO A 83 12.74 -1.98 -13.02
N ASP A 84 11.80 -1.07 -12.77
CA ASP A 84 11.95 0.36 -13.05
C ASP A 84 12.58 1.13 -11.87
N GLY A 85 12.86 0.43 -10.76
CA GLY A 85 13.52 0.95 -9.58
C GLY A 85 12.58 1.18 -8.40
N MET A 86 13.05 0.80 -7.21
CA MET A 86 12.26 0.90 -5.97
C MET A 86 12.00 2.35 -5.55
N ALA A 87 10.79 2.60 -5.03
CA ALA A 87 10.49 3.83 -4.29
C ALA A 87 11.45 3.99 -3.11
N LYS A 88 11.91 5.23 -2.87
CA LYS A 88 12.89 5.55 -1.83
C LYS A 88 12.29 6.43 -0.75
N PHE A 89 12.55 6.07 0.50
CA PHE A 89 12.22 6.94 1.63
C PHE A 89 13.32 7.99 1.81
N VAL A 90 13.00 9.23 1.45
CA VAL A 90 13.91 10.37 1.60
C VAL A 90 13.67 10.99 2.97
N LYS A 91 14.72 11.07 3.78
CA LYS A 91 14.73 11.64 5.13
C LYS A 91 15.06 13.12 5.10
#